data_AF-A0A4R9Q0F6-F1
#
_entry.id   AF-A0A4R9Q0F6-F1
#
_cell.length_a   1.000
_cell.length_b   1.000
_cell.length_c   1.000
_cell.angle_alpha   90.00
_cell.angle_beta   90.00
_cell.angle_gamma   90.00
#
_symmetry.space_group_name_H-M   'P 1'
#
loop_
_entity.id
_entity.type
_entity.pdbx_description
1 polymer ?
#
loop_
_entity_poly.entity_id
_entity_poly.type
_entity_poly.pdbx_seq_one_letter_code
_entity_poly.pdbx_strand_id
1 'polypeptide(L)'
;EDNKWWDGEVFLDGIEFIDYGTDPGAMVSAFEAGEVHTNFETSADYVSILDGMDLVKSEVVTASTIVCRTNVNNKPYDNQKVRNALQLAVDNNVVLQLGYGNAGTVAENHHVCQIHPEYFELPKIKRDPAKAKALLAEAGQADFEHELITVDEDWHKNTGDAIAAQMRDAGI
;
A
#
# COMPACT_ATOMS: atom_id res chain seq x y z
N GLU A 1 0.69 -33.76 -29.18
CA GLU A 1 0.56 -32.30 -29.12
C GLU A 1 1.74 -31.72 -29.89
N ASP A 2 1.48 -30.80 -30.83
CA ASP A 2 2.46 -30.38 -31.83
C ASP A 2 3.46 -29.33 -31.31
N ASN A 3 3.57 -29.17 -29.97
CA ASN A 3 4.40 -28.18 -29.27
C ASN A 3 4.25 -26.73 -29.77
N LYS A 4 3.16 -26.42 -30.47
CA LYS A 4 2.84 -25.08 -30.96
C LYS A 4 1.87 -24.41 -30.01
N TRP A 5 2.19 -23.18 -29.63
CA TRP A 5 1.25 -22.29 -28.96
C TRP A 5 0.02 -22.09 -29.83
N TRP A 6 -1.16 -22.04 -29.19
CA TRP A 6 -2.44 -22.05 -29.89
C TRP A 6 -2.94 -20.64 -30.24
N ASP A 7 -2.42 -19.60 -29.60
CA ASP A 7 -2.81 -18.20 -29.80
C ASP A 7 -1.73 -17.40 -30.53
N GLY A 8 -1.42 -17.85 -31.75
CA GLY A 8 -0.53 -17.13 -32.66
C GLY A 8 0.97 -17.44 -32.52
N GLU A 9 1.77 -16.56 -33.11
CA GLU A 9 3.22 -16.68 -33.21
C GLU A 9 3.90 -16.25 -31.89
N VAL A 10 4.88 -17.05 -31.44
CA VAL A 10 5.69 -16.74 -30.25
C VAL A 10 7.01 -16.14 -30.71
N PHE A 11 7.31 -14.92 -30.25
CA PHE A 11 8.49 -14.17 -30.67
C PHE A 11 9.73 -14.39 -29.80
N LEU A 12 9.58 -14.99 -28.61
CA LEU A 12 10.66 -15.22 -27.65
C LEU A 12 11.04 -16.71 -27.64
N ASP A 13 12.34 -16.99 -27.61
CA ASP A 13 12.85 -18.36 -27.43
C ASP A 13 12.74 -18.83 -25.96
N GLY A 14 12.66 -17.90 -25.00
CA GLY A 14 12.54 -18.20 -23.57
C GLY A 14 12.44 -16.96 -22.67
N ILE A 15 12.12 -17.19 -21.39
CA ILE A 15 12.10 -16.19 -20.32
C ILE A 15 12.81 -16.79 -19.11
N GLU A 16 13.71 -16.02 -18.51
CA GLU A 16 14.38 -16.36 -17.25
C GLU A 16 13.89 -15.42 -16.15
N PHE A 17 13.46 -16.00 -15.02
CA PHE A 17 13.05 -15.25 -13.84
C PHE A 17 14.18 -15.31 -12.81
N ILE A 18 14.76 -14.15 -12.51
CA ILE A 18 15.85 -14.00 -11.54
C ILE A 18 15.29 -13.30 -10.31
N ASP A 19 15.38 -13.95 -9.15
CA ASP A 19 14.99 -13.37 -7.87
C ASP A 19 16.20 -12.69 -7.23
N TYR A 20 16.17 -11.35 -7.19
CA TYR A 20 17.19 -10.52 -6.55
C TYR A 20 16.89 -10.24 -5.06
N GLY A 21 15.84 -10.85 -4.51
CA GLY A 21 15.40 -10.64 -3.13
C GLY A 21 14.62 -9.34 -2.94
N THR A 22 14.60 -8.85 -1.70
CA THR A 22 13.77 -7.70 -1.28
C THR A 22 14.47 -6.35 -1.34
N ASP A 23 15.76 -6.30 -1.72
CA ASP A 23 16.50 -5.04 -1.86
C ASP A 23 16.30 -4.46 -3.27
N PRO A 24 15.57 -3.34 -3.43
CA PRO A 24 15.32 -2.77 -4.74
C PRO A 24 16.59 -2.22 -5.42
N GLY A 25 17.65 -1.94 -4.65
CA GLY A 25 18.94 -1.49 -5.19
C GLY A 25 19.65 -2.55 -6.03
N ALA A 26 19.37 -3.83 -5.77
CA ALA A 26 19.88 -4.92 -6.61
C ALA A 26 19.32 -4.82 -8.04
N MET A 27 18.07 -4.39 -8.19
CA MET A 27 17.45 -4.25 -9.51
C MET A 27 18.06 -3.13 -10.35
N VAL A 28 18.41 -2.01 -9.71
CA VAL A 28 19.15 -0.92 -10.36
C VAL A 28 20.48 -1.44 -10.91
N SER A 29 21.23 -2.16 -10.08
CA SER A 29 22.54 -2.74 -10.46
C SER A 29 22.40 -3.74 -11.61
N ALA A 30 21.35 -4.56 -11.62
CA ALA A 30 21.09 -5.52 -12.66
C ALA A 30 20.75 -4.87 -14.01
N PHE A 31 20.01 -3.75 -14.02
CA PHE A 31 19.81 -2.96 -15.23
C PHE A 31 21.12 -2.33 -15.73
N GLU A 32 21.94 -1.76 -14.84
CA GLU A 32 23.25 -1.17 -15.21
C GLU A 32 24.21 -2.22 -15.81
N ALA A 33 24.18 -3.43 -15.25
CA ALA A 33 24.99 -4.56 -15.72
C ALA A 33 24.44 -5.22 -17.00
N GLY A 34 23.21 -4.89 -17.41
CA GLY A 34 22.52 -5.54 -18.53
C GLY A 34 22.13 -7.01 -18.25
N GLU A 35 21.99 -7.38 -16.97
CA GLU A 35 21.58 -8.73 -16.55
C GLU A 35 20.09 -8.98 -16.80
N VAL A 36 19.27 -7.92 -16.80
CA VAL A 36 17.83 -7.99 -17.02
C VAL A 36 17.38 -7.07 -18.15
N HIS A 37 16.30 -7.48 -18.82
CA HIS A 37 15.66 -6.71 -19.89
C HIS A 37 14.42 -5.94 -19.40
N THR A 38 13.80 -6.41 -18.32
CA THR A 38 12.58 -5.86 -17.73
C THR A 38 12.50 -6.25 -16.26
N ASN A 39 11.73 -5.51 -15.48
CA ASN A 39 11.37 -5.86 -14.10
C ASN A 39 9.86 -6.03 -13.96
N PHE A 40 9.43 -6.63 -12.84
CA PHE A 40 8.02 -6.79 -12.52
C PHE A 40 7.40 -5.49 -11.99
N GLU A 41 8.10 -4.80 -11.09
CA GLU A 41 7.66 -3.55 -10.49
C GLU A 41 8.83 -2.64 -10.12
N THR A 42 8.53 -1.37 -9.91
CA THR A 42 9.47 -0.36 -9.39
C THR A 42 8.80 0.33 -8.21
N SER A 43 9.43 0.28 -7.03
CA SER A 43 8.93 0.97 -5.84
C SER A 43 9.11 2.49 -5.98
N ALA A 44 8.25 3.26 -5.30
CA ALA A 44 8.19 4.71 -5.40
C ALA A 44 9.56 5.41 -5.27
N ASP A 45 10.38 4.98 -4.32
CA ASP A 45 11.69 5.56 -4.02
C ASP A 45 12.72 5.37 -5.15
N TYR A 46 12.53 4.34 -5.99
CA TYR A 46 13.46 3.97 -7.06
C TYR A 46 13.01 4.43 -8.44
N VAL A 47 11.77 4.92 -8.58
CA VAL A 47 11.24 5.46 -9.84
C VAL A 47 12.17 6.54 -10.41
N SER A 48 12.57 7.51 -9.58
CA SER A 48 13.44 8.61 -10.04
C SER A 48 14.85 8.15 -10.44
N ILE A 49 15.35 7.05 -9.85
CA ILE A 49 16.65 6.47 -10.15
C ILE A 49 16.59 5.80 -11.53
N LEU A 50 15.58 4.96 -11.76
CA LEU A 50 15.39 4.27 -13.05
C LEU A 50 14.95 5.22 -14.17
N ASP A 51 14.22 6.30 -13.86
CA ASP A 51 13.91 7.37 -14.83
C ASP A 51 15.19 8.09 -15.33
N GLY A 52 16.29 8.00 -14.59
CA GLY A 52 17.60 8.51 -15.00
C GLY A 52 18.35 7.61 -15.99
N MET A 53 17.84 6.41 -16.26
CA MET A 53 18.39 5.44 -17.21
C MET A 53 17.65 5.50 -18.55
N ASP A 54 18.23 4.94 -19.61
CA ASP A 54 17.60 4.82 -20.94
C ASP A 54 16.63 3.62 -21.00
N LEU A 55 15.66 3.61 -20.08
CA LEU A 55 14.66 2.55 -19.94
C LEU A 55 13.28 3.03 -20.43
N VAL A 56 12.47 2.07 -20.91
CA VAL A 56 11.08 2.34 -21.25
C VAL A 56 10.22 2.19 -20.00
N LYS A 57 9.64 3.30 -19.53
CA LYS A 57 8.71 3.31 -18.40
C LYS A 57 7.31 2.88 -18.83
N SER A 58 6.72 1.96 -18.08
CA SER A 58 5.30 1.62 -18.12
C SER A 58 4.68 1.92 -16.77
N GLU A 59 3.53 2.61 -16.76
CA GLU A 59 2.81 2.97 -15.55
C GLU A 59 1.34 2.60 -15.69
N VAL A 60 0.80 1.94 -14.66
CA VAL A 60 -0.61 1.57 -14.60
C VAL A 60 -1.11 1.63 -13.15
N VAL A 61 -2.32 2.15 -12.96
CA VAL A 61 -3.00 2.06 -11.66
C VAL A 61 -3.44 0.61 -11.46
N THR A 62 -3.04 0.00 -10.35
CA THR A 62 -3.39 -1.39 -10.02
C THR A 62 -4.56 -1.45 -9.04
N ALA A 63 -5.07 -2.66 -8.80
CA ALA A 63 -6.02 -2.92 -7.72
C ALA A 63 -5.32 -3.19 -6.37
N SER A 64 -3.97 -3.12 -6.30
CA SER A 64 -3.24 -3.31 -5.06
C SER A 64 -3.60 -2.19 -4.08
N THR A 65 -3.93 -2.55 -2.84
CA THR A 65 -4.41 -1.62 -1.83
C THR A 65 -3.79 -1.95 -0.47
N ILE A 66 -3.07 -1.02 0.12
CA ILE A 66 -2.62 -1.15 1.51
C ILE A 66 -3.79 -1.02 2.47
N VAL A 67 -3.82 -1.90 3.48
CA VAL A 67 -4.90 -1.94 4.47
C VAL A 67 -4.33 -2.12 5.87
N CYS A 68 -4.64 -1.19 6.77
CA CYS A 68 -4.45 -1.39 8.20
C CYS A 68 -5.77 -1.94 8.78
N ARG A 69 -5.73 -3.15 9.33
CA ARG A 69 -6.95 -3.86 9.79
C ARG A 69 -6.86 -4.22 11.26
N THR A 70 -7.99 -4.09 11.93
CA THR A 70 -8.17 -4.56 13.31
C THR A 70 -8.71 -5.99 13.32
N ASN A 71 -8.20 -6.85 14.21
CA ASN A 71 -8.79 -8.19 14.41
C ASN A 71 -10.10 -8.10 15.21
N VAL A 72 -11.24 -8.13 14.52
CA VAL A 72 -12.58 -7.98 15.11
C VAL A 72 -12.97 -9.06 16.13
N ASN A 73 -12.23 -10.16 16.20
CA ASN A 73 -12.46 -11.21 17.20
C ASN A 73 -11.74 -10.96 18.52
N ASN A 74 -10.89 -9.92 18.58
CA ASN A 74 -10.13 -9.56 19.77
C ASN A 74 -10.64 -8.23 20.33
N LYS A 75 -10.77 -8.15 21.66
CA LYS A 75 -11.01 -6.87 22.33
C LYS A 75 -9.79 -5.95 22.17
N PRO A 76 -9.98 -4.63 22.00
CA PRO A 76 -11.25 -3.90 21.97
C PRO A 76 -11.84 -3.73 20.56
N TYR A 77 -11.29 -4.42 19.57
CA TYR A 77 -11.63 -4.26 18.16
C TYR A 77 -12.95 -4.93 17.74
N ASP A 78 -13.53 -5.76 18.60
CA ASP A 78 -14.91 -6.24 18.50
C ASP A 78 -15.91 -5.07 18.53
N ASN A 79 -15.60 -3.99 19.25
CA ASN A 79 -16.40 -2.78 19.31
C ASN A 79 -16.24 -1.91 18.06
N GLN A 80 -17.34 -1.69 17.32
CA GLN A 80 -17.35 -0.84 16.12
C GLN A 80 -16.92 0.60 16.40
N LYS A 81 -17.20 1.16 17.59
CA LYS A 81 -16.79 2.53 17.94
C LYS A 81 -15.27 2.68 17.96
N VAL A 82 -14.56 1.66 18.44
CA VAL A 82 -13.08 1.64 18.45
C VAL A 82 -12.55 1.64 17.02
N ARG A 83 -13.10 0.79 16.15
CA ARG A 83 -12.69 0.74 14.73
C ARG A 83 -12.94 2.07 14.00
N ASN A 84 -14.11 2.67 14.23
CA ASN A 84 -14.45 3.97 13.67
C ASN A 84 -13.54 5.08 14.21
N ALA A 85 -13.15 5.02 15.49
CA ALA A 85 -12.21 5.97 16.07
C ALA A 85 -10.84 5.90 15.40
N LEU A 86 -10.28 4.69 15.23
CA LEU A 86 -9.00 4.48 14.56
C LEU A 86 -9.03 4.97 13.11
N GLN A 87 -10.13 4.74 12.40
CA GLN A 87 -10.32 5.26 11.04
C GLN A 87 -10.37 6.80 11.01
N LEU A 88 -11.07 7.43 11.95
CA LEU A 88 -11.19 8.89 12.02
C LEU A 88 -9.88 9.58 12.45
N ALA A 89 -8.96 8.86 13.11
CA ALA A 89 -7.68 9.41 13.52
C ALA A 89 -6.70 9.63 12.36
N VAL A 90 -6.93 8.97 11.21
CA VAL A 90 -5.98 8.87 10.09
C VAL A 90 -6.49 9.61 8.85
N ASP A 91 -5.60 10.36 8.18
CA ASP A 91 -5.82 10.94 6.86
C ASP A 91 -5.06 10.11 5.81
N ASN A 92 -5.80 9.47 4.90
CA ASN A 92 -5.25 8.64 3.85
C ASN A 92 -4.37 9.41 2.85
N ASN A 93 -4.57 10.73 2.68
CA ASN A 93 -3.70 11.54 1.81
C ASN A 93 -2.29 11.64 2.41
N VAL A 94 -2.22 11.90 3.73
CA VAL A 94 -0.95 11.99 4.46
C VAL A 94 -0.26 10.62 4.48
N VAL A 95 -1.03 9.53 4.63
CA VAL A 95 -0.49 8.17 4.54
C VAL A 95 0.11 7.90 3.16
N LEU A 96 -0.60 8.21 2.07
CA LEU A 96 -0.06 8.00 0.72
C LEU A 96 1.22 8.83 0.47
N GLN A 97 1.23 10.08 0.92
CA GLN A 97 2.37 10.97 0.76
C GLN A 97 3.61 10.46 1.51
N LEU A 98 3.47 10.10 2.79
CA LEU A 98 4.60 9.73 3.65
C LEU A 98 4.99 8.25 3.51
N GLY A 99 4.02 7.38 3.26
CA GLY A 99 4.22 5.94 3.17
C GLY A 99 4.67 5.48 1.78
N TYR A 100 4.29 6.18 0.72
CA TYR A 100 4.54 5.73 -0.66
C TYR A 100 4.85 6.87 -1.66
N GLY A 101 5.22 8.06 -1.18
CA GLY A 101 5.72 9.13 -2.04
C GLY A 101 4.72 9.64 -3.10
N ASN A 102 3.41 9.47 -2.87
CA ASN A 102 2.35 9.72 -3.87
C ASN A 102 2.38 8.82 -5.11
N ALA A 103 3.08 7.69 -5.10
CA ALA A 103 3.08 6.72 -6.20
C ALA A 103 1.81 5.85 -6.23
N GLY A 104 0.63 6.46 -6.19
CA GLY A 104 -0.64 5.75 -6.19
C GLY A 104 -1.84 6.67 -6.09
N THR A 105 -3.02 6.10 -5.82
CA THR A 105 -4.25 6.84 -5.59
C THR A 105 -4.68 6.75 -4.13
N VAL A 106 -5.35 7.79 -3.64
CA VAL A 106 -5.78 7.86 -2.24
C VAL A 106 -6.91 6.86 -2.01
N ALA A 107 -6.72 5.95 -1.05
CA ALA A 107 -7.75 4.97 -0.71
C ALA A 107 -8.98 5.61 -0.06
N GLU A 108 -10.16 5.10 -0.37
CA GLU A 108 -11.46 5.64 0.07
C GLU A 108 -12.06 4.86 1.26
N ASN A 109 -11.24 4.04 1.93
CA ASN A 109 -11.64 3.15 3.02
C ASN A 109 -12.71 2.10 2.64
N HIS A 110 -12.70 1.65 1.39
CA HIS A 110 -13.42 0.47 0.90
C HIS A 110 -12.54 -0.32 -0.08
N HIS A 111 -12.93 -1.56 -0.38
CA HIS A 111 -12.10 -2.50 -1.15
C HIS A 111 -12.23 -2.40 -2.67
N VAL A 112 -13.23 -1.66 -3.17
CA VAL A 112 -13.43 -1.51 -4.62
C VAL A 112 -12.64 -0.29 -5.10
N CYS A 113 -11.59 -0.53 -5.88
CA CYS A 113 -10.75 0.52 -6.47
C CYS A 113 -11.38 1.11 -7.74
N GLN A 114 -10.92 2.29 -8.17
CA GLN A 114 -11.50 3.05 -9.29
C GLN A 114 -11.41 2.34 -10.65
N ILE A 115 -10.46 1.42 -10.83
CA ILE A 115 -10.34 0.64 -12.08
C ILE A 115 -11.34 -0.51 -12.17
N HIS A 116 -11.99 -0.87 -11.05
CA HIS A 116 -12.93 -1.98 -11.02
C HIS A 116 -14.27 -1.56 -11.69
N PRO A 117 -14.87 -2.38 -12.58
CA PRO A 117 -16.10 -2.02 -13.28
C PRO A 117 -17.29 -1.67 -12.35
N GLU A 118 -17.30 -2.23 -11.14
CA GLU A 118 -18.33 -1.99 -10.13
C GLU A 118 -17.97 -0.89 -9.12
N TYR A 119 -16.96 -0.07 -9.40
CA TYR A 119 -16.60 1.06 -8.55
C TYR A 119 -17.78 2.01 -8.34
N PHE A 120 -17.96 2.45 -7.10
CA PHE A 120 -18.94 3.45 -6.72
C PHE A 120 -18.33 4.36 -5.65
N GLU A 121 -18.26 5.66 -5.94
CA GLU A 121 -17.71 6.65 -5.01
C GLU A 121 -18.60 6.76 -3.77
N LEU A 122 -18.01 6.53 -2.59
CA LEU A 122 -18.67 6.72 -1.30
C LEU A 122 -18.31 8.08 -0.69
N PRO A 123 -19.16 8.63 0.20
CA PRO A 123 -18.80 9.84 0.94
C PRO A 123 -17.48 9.68 1.68
N LYS A 124 -16.55 10.61 1.44
CA LYS A 124 -15.21 10.58 2.05
C LYS A 124 -15.29 10.67 3.57
N ILE A 125 -14.53 9.82 4.24
CA ILE A 125 -14.35 9.87 5.70
C ILE A 125 -13.19 10.81 5.98
N LYS A 126 -13.51 12.01 6.45
CA LYS A 126 -12.51 13.03 6.81
C LYS A 126 -11.90 12.71 8.18
N ARG A 127 -10.58 12.90 8.30
CA ARG A 127 -9.86 12.86 9.58
C ARG A 127 -10.52 13.80 10.59
N ASP A 128 -10.86 13.28 11.77
CA ASP A 128 -11.46 13.99 12.89
C ASP A 128 -10.91 13.41 14.22
N PRO A 129 -9.75 13.89 14.69
CA PRO A 129 -9.10 13.41 15.90
C PRO A 129 -9.93 13.64 17.17
N ALA A 130 -10.72 14.71 17.21
CA ALA A 130 -11.56 15.04 18.36
C ALA A 130 -12.69 14.00 18.50
N LYS A 131 -13.34 13.66 17.38
CA LYS A 131 -14.36 12.61 17.35
C LYS A 131 -13.77 11.22 17.59
N ALA A 132 -12.57 10.94 17.10
CA ALA A 132 -11.87 9.69 17.39
C ALA A 132 -11.68 9.47 18.90
N LYS A 133 -11.11 10.46 19.61
CA LYS A 133 -10.97 10.41 21.08
C LYS A 133 -12.31 10.23 21.80
N ALA A 134 -13.34 10.95 21.38
CA ALA A 134 -14.67 10.84 21.98
C ALA A 134 -15.24 9.42 21.84
N LEU A 135 -15.08 8.78 20.68
CA LEU A 135 -15.54 7.40 20.44
C LEU A 135 -14.78 6.37 21.29
N LEU A 136 -13.46 6.55 21.50
CA LEU A 136 -12.69 5.69 22.40
C LEU A 136 -13.11 5.87 23.86
N ALA A 137 -13.35 7.10 24.30
CA ALA A 137 -13.87 7.36 25.65
C ALA A 137 -15.26 6.75 25.86
N GLU A 138 -16.17 6.89 24.90
CA GLU A 138 -17.49 6.25 24.93
C GLU A 138 -17.41 4.71 24.91
N ALA A 139 -16.37 4.14 24.30
CA ALA A 139 -16.11 2.71 24.29
C ALA A 139 -15.42 2.21 25.58
N GLY A 140 -15.01 3.12 26.47
CA GLY A 140 -14.21 2.79 27.66
C GLY A 140 -12.79 2.34 27.33
N GLN A 141 -12.23 2.81 26.22
CA GLN A 141 -10.92 2.43 25.67
C GLN A 141 -10.00 3.65 25.46
N ALA A 142 -10.23 4.75 26.19
CA ALA A 142 -9.43 5.97 26.04
C ALA A 142 -7.94 5.77 26.35
N ASP A 143 -7.62 4.87 27.29
CA ASP A 143 -6.26 4.58 27.74
C ASP A 143 -5.74 3.22 27.21
N PHE A 144 -6.40 2.64 26.20
CA PHE A 144 -6.00 1.35 25.64
C PHE A 144 -4.78 1.52 24.73
N GLU A 145 -3.72 0.77 24.99
CA GLU A 145 -2.52 0.74 24.14
C GLU A 145 -2.75 -0.15 22.92
N HIS A 146 -2.69 0.45 21.73
CA HIS A 146 -2.84 -0.25 20.46
C HIS A 146 -1.49 -0.72 19.92
N GLU A 147 -1.40 -1.99 19.54
CA GLU A 147 -0.25 -2.54 18.81
C GLU A 147 -0.52 -2.54 17.30
N LEU A 148 0.34 -1.86 16.54
CA LEU A 148 0.33 -1.86 15.08
C LEU A 148 1.49 -2.72 14.58
N ILE A 149 1.16 -3.75 13.81
CA ILE A 149 2.13 -4.71 13.27
C ILE A 149 2.26 -4.49 11.76
N THR A 150 3.50 -4.37 11.28
CA THR A 150 3.84 -4.22 9.87
C THR A 150 4.79 -5.33 9.42
N VAL A 151 4.90 -5.52 8.10
CA VAL A 151 6.03 -6.25 7.50
C VAL A 151 7.17 -5.27 7.24
N ASP A 152 8.39 -5.80 7.09
CA ASP A 152 9.63 -4.98 7.00
C ASP A 152 9.81 -4.26 5.66
N GLU A 153 9.05 -4.66 4.63
CA GLU A 153 9.05 -4.04 3.31
C GLU A 153 8.75 -2.54 3.39
N ASP A 154 9.53 -1.71 2.68
CA ASP A 154 9.59 -0.26 2.92
C ASP A 154 8.24 0.43 2.84
N TRP A 155 7.44 0.19 1.79
CA TRP A 155 6.15 0.86 1.64
C TRP A 155 5.13 0.45 2.72
N HIS A 156 5.19 -0.78 3.22
CA HIS A 156 4.37 -1.25 4.34
C HIS A 156 4.80 -0.60 5.66
N LYS A 157 6.10 -0.65 5.95
CA LYS A 157 6.69 -0.07 7.16
C LYS A 157 6.45 1.45 7.23
N ASN A 158 6.78 2.18 6.16
CA ASN A 158 6.61 3.63 6.09
C ASN A 158 5.13 4.03 6.21
N THR A 159 4.22 3.25 5.60
CA THR A 159 2.77 3.46 5.75
C THR A 159 2.32 3.22 7.19
N GLY A 160 2.80 2.16 7.84
CA GLY A 160 2.50 1.90 9.24
C GLY A 160 3.01 2.99 10.17
N ASP A 161 4.22 3.49 9.95
CA ASP A 161 4.79 4.62 10.71
C ASP A 161 3.96 5.90 10.53
N ALA A 162 3.51 6.19 9.30
CA ALA A 162 2.64 7.33 9.02
C ALA A 162 1.27 7.21 9.73
N ILE A 163 0.71 6.00 9.80
CA ILE A 163 -0.54 5.73 10.54
C ILE A 163 -0.31 5.90 12.04
N ALA A 164 0.75 5.28 12.60
CA ALA A 164 1.07 5.35 14.02
C ALA A 164 1.34 6.80 14.47
N ALA A 165 2.07 7.59 13.67
CA ALA A 165 2.30 9.00 13.94
C ALA A 165 0.97 9.78 14.01
N GLN A 166 0.06 9.58 13.06
CA GLN A 166 -1.24 10.25 13.05
C GLN A 166 -2.14 9.84 14.22
N MET A 167 -2.08 8.57 14.65
CA MET A 167 -2.78 8.09 15.84
C MET A 167 -2.25 8.74 17.12
N ARG A 168 -0.92 8.82 17.28
CA ARG A 168 -0.30 9.52 18.42
C ARG A 168 -0.64 11.02 18.45
N ASP A 169 -0.62 11.69 17.30
CA ASP A 169 -1.07 13.09 17.17
C ASP A 169 -2.55 13.25 17.55
N ALA A 170 -3.35 12.23 17.24
CA ALA A 170 -4.74 12.13 17.65
C ALA A 170 -4.90 11.66 19.10
N GLY A 171 -3.81 11.53 19.88
CA GLY A 171 -3.77 11.11 21.28
C GLY A 171 -4.35 9.72 21.53
N ILE A 172 -4.04 8.79 20.63
CA ILE A 172 -4.36 7.35 20.68
C ILE A 172 -3.05 6.57 20.74
#